data_AF-A0A7M1B2P2-F1
#
_entry.id   AF-A0A7M1B2P2-F1
#
_cell.length_a   1.000
_cell.length_b   1.000
_cell.length_c   1.000
_cell.angle_alpha   90.00
_cell.angle_beta   90.00
_cell.angle_gamma   90.00
#
_symmetry.space_group_name_H-M   'P 1'
#
loop_
_entity.id
_entity.type
_entity.pdbx_description
1 polymer ?
#
loop_
_entity_poly.entity_id
_entity_poly.type
_entity_poly.pdbx_seq_one_letter_code
_entity_poly.pdbx_strand_id
1 'polypeptide(L)' 'MGVYNITIDITQQTAEALIELDNRYFFDLFKPIRENEDEEYKYRDAIYEVAQKIKHTGRKENE' A
#
# COMPACT_ATOMS: atom_id res chain seq x y z
N MET A 1 -19.59 17.42 3.26
CA MET A 1 -18.65 16.90 2.24
C MET A 1 -18.91 15.41 2.11
N GLY A 2 -19.28 14.93 0.91
CA GLY A 2 -19.50 13.50 0.68
C GLY A 2 -18.17 12.75 0.65
N VAL A 3 -18.09 11.61 1.33
CA VAL A 3 -16.93 10.71 1.25
C VAL A 3 -17.11 9.86 -0.01
N TYR A 4 -16.22 9.98 -0.97
CA TYR A 4 -16.20 9.11 -2.14
C TYR A 4 -15.41 7.85 -1.79
N ASN A 5 -16.06 6.69 -1.81
CA ASN A 5 -15.37 5.40 -1.77
C ASN A 5 -15.02 4.99 -3.21
N ILE A 6 -13.71 4.90 -3.48
CA ILE A 6 -13.19 4.38 -4.73
C ILE A 6 -12.81 2.91 -4.49
N THR A 7 -13.35 2.00 -5.29
CA THR A 7 -12.95 0.60 -5.34
C THR A 7 -12.00 0.41 -6.53
N ILE A 8 -10.85 -0.21 -6.30
CA ILE A 8 -9.85 -0.51 -7.33
C ILE A 8 -9.61 -2.03 -7.30
N ASP A 9 -9.89 -2.70 -8.40
CA ASP A 9 -9.53 -4.10 -8.59
C ASP A 9 -8.05 -4.21 -9.00
N ILE A 10 -7.31 -5.07 -8.31
CA ILE A 10 -5.90 -5.36 -8.59
C ILE A 10 -5.70 -6.86 -8.80
N THR A 11 -4.68 -7.24 -9.56
CA THR A 11 -4.32 -8.65 -9.73
C THR A 11 -3.66 -9.20 -8.46
N GLN A 12 -3.67 -10.53 -8.30
CA GLN A 12 -2.95 -11.20 -7.21
C GLN A 12 -1.46 -10.83 -7.20
N GLN A 13 -0.82 -10.79 -8.36
CA GLN A 13 0.60 -10.41 -8.47
C GLN A 13 0.85 -8.99 -7.95
N THR A 14 -0.02 -8.03 -8.26
CA THR A 14 0.08 -6.67 -7.73
C THR A 14 -0.13 -6.64 -6.22
N ALA A 15 -1.08 -7.43 -5.71
CA ALA A 15 -1.35 -7.54 -4.28
C ALA A 15 -0.13 -8.10 -3.50
N GLU A 16 0.50 -9.14 -4.03
CA GLU A 16 1.74 -9.73 -3.48
C GLU A 16 2.89 -8.72 -3.49
N ALA A 17 3.08 -7.97 -4.58
CA ALA A 17 4.11 -6.94 -4.68
C ALA A 17 3.92 -5.82 -3.65
N LEU A 18 2.68 -5.39 -3.40
CA LEU A 18 2.36 -4.37 -2.38
C LEU A 18 2.66 -4.88 -0.96
N ILE A 19 2.35 -6.14 -0.67
CA ILE A 19 2.70 -6.78 0.60
C ILE A 19 4.22 -6.89 0.77
N GLU A 20 4.94 -7.23 -0.29
CA GLU A 20 6.40 -7.32 -0.25
C GLU A 20 7.04 -5.94 -0.03
N LEU A 21 6.51 -4.89 -0.68
CA LEU A 21 6.93 -3.51 -0.48
C LEU A 21 6.71 -3.05 0.97
N ASP A 22 5.58 -3.37 1.58
CA ASP A 22 5.28 -3.11 3.00
C ASP A 22 6.31 -3.77 3.94
N ASN A 23 6.72 -5.00 3.65
CA ASN A 23 7.71 -5.72 4.44
C ASN A 23 9.16 -5.22 4.22
N ARG A 24 9.41 -4.50 3.12
CA ARG A 24 10.73 -3.98 2.74
C ARG A 24 10.86 -2.52 3.16
N TYR A 25 11.23 -2.30 4.43
CA TYR A 25 11.48 -0.95 4.92
C TYR A 25 12.84 -0.43 4.40
N PHE A 26 12.82 0.35 3.32
CA PHE A 26 14.00 1.04 2.78
C PHE A 26 13.79 2.55 2.82
N PHE A 27 14.66 3.24 3.56
CA PHE A 27 14.87 4.68 3.39
C PHE A 27 15.36 4.93 1.95
N ASP A 28 14.87 5.99 1.31
CA ASP A 28 15.13 6.40 -0.08
C ASP A 28 14.48 5.55 -1.19
N LEU A 29 13.59 4.60 -0.87
CA LEU A 29 12.89 3.81 -1.91
C LEU A 29 12.12 4.70 -2.90
N PHE A 30 11.50 5.77 -2.38
CA PHE A 30 10.73 6.72 -3.16
C PHE A 30 11.51 7.99 -3.51
N LYS A 31 12.82 8.02 -3.25
CA LYS A 31 13.71 9.14 -3.61
C LYS A 31 13.57 9.59 -5.08
N PRO A 32 13.39 8.68 -6.07
CA PRO A 32 13.26 9.10 -7.46
C PRO A 32 11.96 9.86 -7.78
N ILE A 33 10.94 9.74 -6.93
CA ILE A 33 9.59 10.27 -7.20
C ILE A 33 9.12 11.30 -6.17
N ARG A 34 9.82 11.43 -5.03
CA ARG A 34 9.47 12.39 -3.96
C ARG A 34 10.08 13.77 -4.25
N GLU A 35 9.31 14.82 -3.99
CA GLU A 35 9.80 16.21 -4.01
C GLU A 35 10.47 16.60 -2.68
N ASN A 36 10.08 15.96 -1.58
CA ASN A 36 10.59 16.20 -0.22
C ASN A 36 10.55 14.93 0.64
N GLU A 37 11.10 14.97 1.86
CA GLU A 37 11.12 13.81 2.78
C GLU A 37 9.72 13.44 3.30
N ASP A 38 8.82 14.42 3.48
CA ASP A 38 7.47 14.18 3.97
C ASP A 38 6.64 13.30 3.02
N GLU A 39 6.88 13.41 1.71
CA GLU A 39 6.26 12.55 0.72
C GLU A 39 6.68 11.08 0.82
N GLU A 40 7.91 10.80 1.24
CA GLU A 40 8.37 9.42 1.45
C GLU A 40 7.54 8.74 2.54
N TYR A 41 7.30 9.45 3.65
CA TYR A 41 6.46 8.96 4.74
C TYR A 41 5.01 8.78 4.27
N LYS A 42 4.46 9.69 3.46
CA LYS A 42 3.11 9.56 2.91
C LYS A 42 2.96 8.32 2.03
N TYR A 43 3.91 8.06 1.14
CA TYR A 43 3.87 6.88 0.27
C TYR A 43 3.97 5.59 1.07
N ARG A 44 4.88 5.56 2.05
CA ARG A 44 5.04 4.42 2.97
C ARG A 44 3.75 4.14 3.72
N ASP A 45 3.13 5.16 4.32
CA ASP A 45 1.92 5.00 5.13
C ASP A 45 0.73 4.55 4.26
N ALA A 46 0.63 5.07 3.02
CA ALA A 46 -0.39 4.63 2.07
C ALA A 46 -0.21 3.16 1.65
N ILE A 47 1.03 2.72 1.37
CA ILE A 47 1.33 1.32 1.04
C ILE A 47 1.02 0.42 2.23
N TYR A 48 1.40 0.81 3.45
CA TYR A 48 1.07 0.08 4.67
C TYR A 48 -0.44 -0.10 4.82
N GLU A 49 -1.23 0.98 4.67
CA GLU A 49 -2.69 0.91 4.78
C GLU A 49 -3.30 -0.07 3.77
N VAL A 50 -2.86 -0.01 2.51
CA VAL A 50 -3.34 -0.90 1.44
C VAL A 50 -2.91 -2.34 1.69
N ALA A 51 -1.66 -2.58 2.06
CA ALA A 51 -1.14 -3.92 2.36
C ALA A 51 -1.88 -4.58 3.53
N GLN A 52 -2.21 -3.83 4.59
CA GLN A 52 -3.03 -4.34 5.69
C GLN A 52 -4.44 -4.72 5.25
N LYS A 53 -5.08 -3.90 4.40
CA LYS A 53 -6.41 -4.23 3.82
C LYS A 53 -6.35 -5.51 3.00
N ILE A 54 -5.33 -5.68 2.16
CA ILE A 54 -5.13 -6.90 1.36
C ILE A 54 -4.94 -8.12 2.29
N LYS A 55 -4.04 -8.03 3.28
CA LYS A 55 -3.77 -9.10 4.26
C LYS A 55 -5.04 -9.50 5.03
N HIS A 56 -5.92 -8.54 5.36
CA HIS A 56 -7.18 -8.81 6.05
C HIS A 56 -8.26 -9.42 5.13
N THR A 57 -8.35 -8.99 3.87
CA THR A 57 -9.30 -9.58 2.91
C THR A 57 -8.96 -11.03 2.58
N GLY A 58 -7.69 -11.34 2.30
CA GLY A 58 -7.26 -12.71 2.02
C GLY A 58 -7.42 -13.69 3.21
N ARG A 59 -7.52 -13.14 4.44
CA ARG A 59 -7.77 -13.94 5.65
C ARG A 59 -9.25 -14.28 5.83
N LYS A 60 -10.16 -13.40 5.39
CA LYS A 60 -11.61 -13.64 5.46
C LYS A 60 -12.13 -14.64 4.43
N GLU A 61 -11.42 -14.87 3.33
CA GLU A 61 -11.79 -15.91 2.37
C GLU A 61 -11.37 -17.33 2.79
N ASN A 62 -10.58 -17.45 3.88
CA ASN A 62 -10.11 -18.74 4.42
C ASN A 62 -10.72 -19.11 5.79
N GLU A 63 -11.72 -18.37 6.27
CA GLU A 63 -12.55 -18.71 7.45
C GLU A 63 -13.97 -19.10 7.01
#